data_AF-A0A9Q3FUW8-F1
#
_entry.id   AF-A0A9Q3FUW8-F1
#
_cell.length_a   1.000
_cell.length_b   1.000
_cell.length_c   1.000
_cell.angle_alpha   90.00
_cell.angle_beta   90.00
_cell.angle_gamma   90.00
#
_symmetry.space_group_name_H-M   'P 1'
#
loop_
_entity.id
_entity.type
_entity.pdbx_description
1 polymer ?
#
loop_
_entity_poly.entity_id
_entity_poly.type
_entity_poly.pdbx_seq_one_letter_code
_entity_poly.pdbx_strand_id
1 'polypeptide(L)'
;MDKVIHRDSNNIPIVYGSNYTLWHIKMNIELWARRLYSICTSQGPKNSSPETLEKWNLANNEAVALISNKLHQNFFVSIMDSQTVCSVNSLWTKIHSKFAPQTFVNQGRFWLRWECLKFNGNIE
;
A
#
# COMPACT_ATOMS: atom_id res chain seq x y z
N MET A 1 2.32 -8.22 31.32
CA MET A 1 1.50 -7.16 30.70
C MET A 1 2.34 -6.58 29.58
N ASP A 2 2.12 -7.08 28.36
CA ASP A 2 2.82 -6.59 27.18
C ASP A 2 2.41 -5.15 26.91
N LYS A 3 3.39 -4.25 26.85
CA LYS A 3 3.17 -2.87 26.39
C LYS A 3 2.67 -2.95 24.95
N VAL A 4 1.38 -2.71 24.75
CA VAL A 4 0.84 -2.39 23.43
C VAL A 4 1.46 -1.05 23.03
N ILE A 5 2.55 -1.12 22.25
CA ILE A 5 3.14 0.05 21.64
C ILE A 5 2.12 0.53 20.61
N HIS A 6 1.35 1.57 20.93
CA HIS A 6 0.61 2.32 19.93
C HIS A 6 1.64 2.98 18.99
N ARG A 7 2.00 2.27 17.91
CA ARG A 7 2.75 2.87 16.81
C ARG A 7 1.80 3.77 16.06
N ASP A 8 2.06 5.07 16.14
CA ASP A 8 1.34 6.05 15.35
C ASP A 8 1.52 5.76 13.87
N SER A 9 0.42 5.36 13.22
CA SER A 9 0.29 5.26 11.76
C SER A 9 0.34 6.65 11.07
N ASN A 10 0.62 7.71 11.84
CA ASN A 10 0.79 9.09 11.38
C ASN A 10 1.95 9.25 10.39
N ASN A 11 2.94 8.35 10.42
CA ASN A 11 4.09 8.46 9.54
C ASN A 11 3.86 7.91 8.12
N ILE A 12 2.74 7.21 7.88
CA ILE A 12 2.38 6.70 6.56
C ILE A 12 1.74 7.85 5.76
N PRO A 13 2.32 8.26 4.61
CA PRO A 13 1.77 9.34 3.80
C PRO A 13 0.43 8.93 3.19
N ILE A 14 -0.32 9.90 2.66
CA ILE A 14 -1.47 9.63 1.79
C ILE A 14 -0.93 9.36 0.39
N VAL A 15 -1.32 8.27 -0.28
CA VAL A 15 -0.86 7.97 -1.65
C VAL A 15 -1.65 8.78 -2.68
N TYR A 16 -0.92 9.48 -3.55
CA TYR A 16 -1.48 10.26 -4.67
C TYR A 16 -0.74 10.03 -5.99
N GLY A 17 0.14 9.02 -6.06
CA GLY A 17 0.81 8.59 -7.29
C GLY A 17 2.32 8.68 -7.22
N SER A 18 2.89 9.89 -7.29
CA SER A 18 4.36 10.05 -7.34
C SER A 18 5.07 9.61 -6.06
N ASN A 19 4.38 9.66 -4.92
CA ASN A 19 4.90 9.20 -3.63
C ASN A 19 4.66 7.70 -3.37
N TYR A 20 4.20 6.94 -4.36
CA TYR A 20 3.82 5.54 -4.20
C TYR A 20 4.95 4.66 -3.64
N THR A 21 6.21 4.83 -4.07
CA THR A 21 7.33 4.05 -3.50
C THR A 21 7.46 4.25 -1.99
N LEU A 22 7.43 5.51 -1.54
CA LEU A 22 7.57 5.84 -0.12
C LEU A 22 6.35 5.34 0.67
N TRP A 23 5.16 5.52 0.12
CA TRP A 23 3.93 4.98 0.69
C TRP A 23 4.00 3.47 0.84
N HIS A 24 4.38 2.77 -0.22
CA HIS A 24 4.46 1.31 -0.25
C HIS A 24 5.42 0.78 0.81
N ILE A 25 6.63 1.37 0.91
CA ILE A 25 7.61 0.97 1.94
C ILE A 25 7.03 1.15 3.34
N LYS A 26 6.49 2.33 3.66
CA LYS A 26 5.97 2.62 5.00
C LYS A 26 4.73 1.81 5.35
N MET A 27 3.81 1.64 4.40
CA MET A 27 2.61 0.82 4.58
C MET A 27 2.98 -0.64 4.78
N ASN A 28 3.93 -1.16 4.01
CA ASN A 28 4.38 -2.54 4.13
C ASN A 28 5.01 -2.80 5.52
N ILE A 29 5.87 -1.89 6.01
CA ILE A 29 6.41 -1.96 7.38
C ILE A 29 5.29 -1.98 8.43
N GLU A 30 4.27 -1.14 8.29
CA GLU A 30 3.14 -1.11 9.22
C GLU A 30 2.34 -2.42 9.20
N LEU A 31 2.05 -2.95 8.01
CA LEU A 31 1.34 -4.22 7.84
C LEU A 31 2.12 -5.39 8.45
N TRP A 32 3.46 -5.41 8.33
CA TRP A 32 4.29 -6.40 9.00
C TRP A 32 4.27 -6.24 10.52
N ALA A 33 4.37 -5.01 11.01
CA ALA A 33 4.34 -4.74 12.46
C ALA A 33 3.02 -5.20 13.11
N ARG A 34 1.90 -5.08 12.38
CA ARG A 34 0.57 -5.51 12.83
C ARG A 34 0.22 -6.96 12.49
N ARG A 35 1.12 -7.70 11.81
CA ARG A 35 0.87 -9.06 11.30
C ARG A 35 -0.31 -9.15 10.32
N LEU A 36 -0.57 -8.07 9.59
CA LEU A 36 -1.63 -7.98 8.57
C LEU A 36 -1.12 -8.24 7.14
N TYR A 37 0.21 -8.25 6.94
CA TYR A 37 0.81 -8.39 5.62
C TYR A 37 0.37 -9.68 4.89
N SER A 38 0.34 -10.81 5.59
CA SER A 38 -0.08 -12.09 5.01
C SER A 38 -1.51 -12.05 4.48
N ILE A 39 -2.41 -11.34 5.17
CA ILE A 39 -3.81 -11.16 4.76
C ILE A 39 -3.90 -10.35 3.46
N CYS A 40 -2.99 -9.38 3.26
CA CYS A 40 -2.92 -8.57 2.05
C CYS A 40 -2.43 -9.37 0.83
N THR A 41 -1.63 -10.42 1.02
CA THR A 41 -1.02 -11.19 -0.07
C THR A 41 -1.65 -12.55 -0.33
N SER A 42 -2.50 -13.03 0.58
CA SER A 42 -3.12 -14.36 0.48
C SER A 42 -4.59 -14.27 0.12
N GLN A 43 -5.07 -15.22 -0.69
CA GLN A 43 -6.50 -15.48 -0.81
C GLN A 43 -6.97 -16.09 0.52
N GLY A 44 -8.08 -15.59 1.06
CA GLY A 44 -8.55 -15.93 2.40
C GLY A 44 -8.69 -17.44 2.67
N PRO A 45 -8.75 -17.85 3.95
CA PRO A 45 -8.76 -19.24 4.36
C PRO A 45 -9.96 -19.97 3.75
N LYS A 46 -9.69 -20.92 2.87
CA LYS A 46 -10.71 -21.82 2.30
C LYS A 46 -10.91 -22.98 3.27
N ASN A 47 -12.17 -23.36 3.51
CA ASN A 47 -12.55 -24.53 4.33
C ASN A 47 -11.97 -24.52 5.76
N SER A 48 -11.92 -23.34 6.39
CA SER A 48 -11.45 -23.21 7.77
C SER A 48 -12.60 -23.22 8.78
N SER A 49 -12.26 -23.42 10.06
CA SER A 49 -13.25 -23.35 11.14
C SER A 49 -13.90 -21.96 11.20
N PRO A 50 -15.15 -21.85 11.69
CA PRO A 50 -15.83 -20.55 11.83
C PRO A 50 -15.01 -19.52 12.61
N GLU A 51 -14.32 -19.95 13.67
CA GLU A 51 -13.46 -19.09 14.49
C GLU A 51 -12.25 -18.55 13.70
N THR A 52 -11.66 -19.37 12.83
CA THR A 52 -10.54 -18.94 11.97
C THR A 52 -11.02 -17.93 10.93
N LEU A 53 -12.21 -18.16 10.37
CA LEU A 53 -12.82 -17.27 9.40
C LEU A 53 -13.16 -15.91 10.02
N GLU A 54 -13.69 -15.90 11.24
CA GLU A 54 -13.99 -14.68 11.98
C GLU A 54 -12.72 -13.86 12.27
N LYS A 55 -11.67 -14.51 12.78
CA LYS A 55 -10.36 -13.87 13.00
C LYS A 55 -9.79 -13.29 11.71
N TRP A 56 -9.92 -14.01 10.60
CA TRP A 56 -9.49 -13.52 9.29
C TRP A 56 -10.31 -12.31 8.83
N ASN A 57 -11.64 -12.35 8.97
CA ASN A 57 -12.51 -11.23 8.58
C ASN A 57 -12.20 -9.97 9.37
N LEU A 58 -11.94 -10.08 10.67
CA LEU A 58 -11.53 -8.96 11.52
C LEU A 58 -10.21 -8.35 11.03
N ALA A 59 -9.20 -9.18 10.79
CA ALA A 59 -7.90 -8.72 10.28
C ALA A 59 -8.00 -8.13 8.86
N ASN A 60 -8.83 -8.70 7.99
CA ASN A 60 -9.12 -8.19 6.66
C ASN A 60 -9.75 -6.79 6.74
N ASN A 61 -10.77 -6.62 7.58
CA ASN A 61 -11.44 -5.32 7.75
C ASN A 61 -10.50 -4.27 8.37
N GLU A 62 -9.68 -4.65 9.34
CA GLU A 62 -8.66 -3.77 9.91
C GLU A 62 -7.68 -3.28 8.82
N ALA A 63 -7.20 -4.20 7.99
CA ALA A 63 -6.25 -3.88 6.93
C ALA A 63 -6.88 -3.03 5.80
N VAL A 64 -8.15 -3.30 5.42
CA VAL A 64 -8.92 -2.44 4.51
C VAL A 64 -9.01 -1.02 5.07
N ALA A 65 -9.39 -0.87 6.35
CA ALA A 65 -9.51 0.45 6.98
C ALA A 65 -8.16 1.19 7.02
N LEU A 66 -7.08 0.50 7.41
CA LEU A 66 -5.74 1.08 7.45
C LEU A 66 -5.29 1.60 6.07
N ILE A 67 -5.46 0.79 5.03
CA ILE A 67 -5.01 1.13 3.67
C ILE A 67 -5.88 2.23 3.07
N SER A 68 -7.21 2.11 3.17
CA SER A 68 -8.16 3.07 2.60
C SER A 68 -8.03 4.47 3.21
N ASN A 69 -7.76 4.57 4.52
CA ASN A 69 -7.49 5.85 5.19
C ASN A 69 -6.24 6.58 4.68
N LYS A 70 -5.37 5.88 3.95
CA LYS A 70 -4.15 6.44 3.36
C LYS A 70 -4.25 6.59 1.84
N LEU A 71 -5.45 6.57 1.27
CA LEU A 71 -5.72 6.90 -0.13
C LEU A 71 -6.11 8.37 -0.28
N HIS A 72 -5.56 9.04 -1.28
CA HIS A 72 -6.01 10.38 -1.63
C HIS A 72 -7.43 10.33 -2.22
N GLN A 73 -8.25 11.32 -1.88
CA GLN A 73 -9.68 11.39 -2.25
C GLN A 73 -9.93 11.18 -3.74
N ASN A 74 -9.12 11.80 -4.61
CA ASN A 74 -9.21 11.66 -6.07
C ASN A 74 -9.09 10.22 -6.57
N PHE A 75 -8.39 9.34 -5.84
CA PHE A 75 -8.25 7.93 -6.21
C PHE A 75 -9.19 7.02 -5.42
N PHE A 76 -9.75 7.50 -4.30
CA PHE A 76 -10.59 6.71 -3.40
C PHE A 76 -11.73 6.04 -4.15
N VAL A 77 -12.56 6.79 -4.88
CA VAL A 77 -13.70 6.25 -5.64
C VAL A 77 -13.26 5.30 -6.76
N SER A 78 -12.10 5.55 -7.38
CA SER A 78 -11.59 4.70 -8.46
C SER A 78 -11.05 3.36 -7.95
N ILE A 79 -10.59 3.32 -6.70
CA ILE A 79 -9.94 2.15 -6.07
C ILE A 79 -10.94 1.37 -5.22
N MET A 80 -11.76 2.05 -4.42
CA MET A 80 -12.77 1.48 -3.53
C MET A 80 -14.05 1.15 -4.30
N ASP A 81 -14.23 -0.13 -4.63
CA ASP A 81 -15.43 -0.69 -5.26
C ASP A 81 -15.97 -1.85 -4.42
N SER A 82 -17.02 -2.51 -4.90
CA SER A 82 -17.66 -3.63 -4.19
C SER A 82 -16.74 -4.82 -3.93
N GLN A 83 -15.64 -4.97 -4.69
CA GLN A 83 -14.67 -6.05 -4.50
C GLN A 83 -13.57 -5.64 -3.50
N THR A 84 -13.11 -4.39 -3.55
CA THR A 84 -12.01 -3.92 -2.69
C THR A 84 -12.45 -3.50 -1.29
N VAL A 85 -13.73 -3.15 -1.11
CA VAL A 85 -14.27 -2.84 0.23
C VAL A 85 -14.34 -4.09 1.13
N CYS A 86 -14.52 -5.27 0.54
CA CYS A 86 -14.64 -6.53 1.27
C CYS A 86 -13.34 -7.35 1.31
N SER A 87 -12.34 -7.00 0.49
CA SER A 87 -11.12 -7.81 0.34
C SER A 87 -9.90 -6.91 0.33
N VAL A 88 -9.10 -7.01 1.38
CA VAL A 88 -7.82 -6.29 1.44
C VAL A 88 -6.86 -6.77 0.36
N ASN A 89 -6.89 -8.06 0.00
CA ASN A 89 -6.06 -8.58 -1.08
C ASN A 89 -6.40 -7.94 -2.43
N SER A 90 -7.69 -7.78 -2.72
CA SER A 90 -8.16 -7.10 -3.93
C SER A 90 -7.77 -5.62 -3.91
N LEU A 91 -7.95 -4.95 -2.77
CA LEU A 91 -7.55 -3.56 -2.57
C LEU A 91 -6.05 -3.36 -2.81
N TRP A 92 -5.22 -4.17 -2.14
CA TRP A 92 -3.77 -4.15 -2.26
C TRP A 92 -3.33 -4.34 -3.71
N THR A 93 -3.84 -5.38 -4.37
CA THR A 93 -3.53 -5.66 -5.77
C THR A 93 -3.90 -4.49 -6.69
N LYS A 94 -5.06 -3.87 -6.48
CA LYS A 94 -5.54 -2.76 -7.31
C LYS A 94 -4.73 -1.47 -7.13
N ILE A 95 -4.29 -1.18 -5.90
CA ILE A 95 -3.38 -0.05 -5.63
C ILE A 95 -2.05 -0.27 -6.36
N HIS A 96 -1.50 -1.49 -6.28
CA HIS A 96 -0.25 -1.85 -6.93
C HIS A 96 -0.35 -1.72 -8.46
N SER A 97 -1.41 -2.27 -9.07
CA SER A 97 -1.61 -2.19 -10.52
C SER A 97 -1.80 -0.76 -11.00
N LYS A 98 -2.41 0.12 -10.19
CA LYS A 98 -2.62 1.52 -10.53
C LYS A 98 -1.34 2.35 -10.49
N PHE A 99 -0.52 2.19 -9.45
CA PHE A 99 0.58 3.14 -9.16
C PHE A 99 1.98 2.61 -9.47
N ALA A 100 2.20 1.28 -9.45
CA ALA A 100 3.52 0.72 -9.73
C ALA A 100 4.02 1.03 -11.16
N PRO A 101 3.19 0.90 -12.23
CA PRO A 101 3.64 1.22 -13.58
C PRO A 101 4.03 2.70 -13.74
N GLN A 102 3.21 3.61 -13.19
CA GLN A 102 3.48 5.05 -13.24
C GLN A 102 4.81 5.39 -12.55
N THR A 103 5.08 4.74 -11.42
CA THR A 103 6.30 4.95 -10.65
C THR A 103 7.53 4.48 -11.43
N PHE A 104 7.47 3.30 -12.03
CA PHE A 104 8.55 2.78 -12.87
C PHE A 104 8.82 3.67 -14.09
N VAL A 105 7.76 4.12 -14.78
CA VAL A 105 7.89 5.06 -15.91
C VAL A 105 8.49 6.38 -15.46
N ASN A 106 8.09 6.92 -14.30
CA ASN A 106 8.63 8.16 -13.77
C ASN A 106 10.13 8.03 -13.44
N GLN A 107 10.53 6.92 -12.82
CA GLN A 107 11.95 6.63 -12.54
C GLN A 107 12.75 6.47 -13.83
N GLY A 108 12.22 5.76 -14.83
CA GLY A 108 12.85 5.63 -16.14
C GLY A 108 13.03 6.96 -16.86
N ARG A 109 12.01 7.85 -16.83
CA ARG A 109 12.12 9.20 -17.40
C ARG A 109 13.18 10.05 -16.69
N PHE A 110 13.28 9.94 -15.37
CA PHE A 110 14.32 10.63 -14.61
C PHE A 110 15.73 10.17 -15.03
N TRP A 111 15.93 8.85 -15.14
CA TRP A 111 17.18 8.27 -15.62
C TRP A 111 17.53 8.72 -17.04
N LEU A 112 16.59 8.67 -17.98
CA LEU A 112 16.83 9.15 -19.34
C LEU A 112 17.16 10.64 -19.40
N ARG A 113 16.52 11.46 -18.55
CA ARG A 113 16.86 12.88 -18.43
C ARG A 113 18.28 13.07 -17.90
N TRP A 114 18.69 12.27 -16.92
CA TRP A 114 20.04 12.28 -16.37
C TRP A 114 21.10 11.91 -17.43
N GLU A 115 20.88 10.84 -18.19
CA GLU A 115 21.76 10.44 -19.30
C GLU A 115 21.85 11.49 -20.41
N CYS A 116 20.78 12.26 -20.63
CA CYS A 116 20.77 13.37 -21.57
C CYS A 116 21.42 14.65 -21.04
N LEU A 117 21.77 14.73 -19.75
CA LEU A 117 22.58 15.82 -19.23
C LEU A 117 24.01 15.64 -19.73
N LYS A 118 24.36 16.35 -20.81
CA LYS A 118 25.76 16.53 -21.17
C LYS A 118 26.43 17.36 -20.09
N PHE A 119 27.46 16.79 -19.46
CA PHE A 119 28.34 17.53 -18.57
C PHE A 119 28.93 18.71 -19.33
N ASN A 120 28.52 19.92 -18.96
CA ASN A 120 28.91 21.19 -19.59
C ASN A 120 30.03 21.91 -18.83
N GLY A 121 30.77 21.19 -17.98
CA GLY A 121 31.96 21.71 -17.30
C GLY A 121 31.69 22.63 -16.11
N ASN A 122 30.45 23.08 -15.90
CA ASN A 122 30.09 23.94 -14.78
C ASN A 122 29.38 23.14 -13.69
N ILE A 123 30.14 22.83 -12.65
CA ILE A 123 29.64 22.56 -11.31
C ILE A 123 29.92 23.86 -10.53
N GLU A 124 29.02 24.83 -10.67
CA GLU A 124 28.99 26.02 -9.79
C GLU A 124 28.09 25.74 -8.58
#